data_AF-A0A2A5HCW9-F1
#
_entry.id   AF-A0A2A5HCW9-F1
#
_cell.length_a   1.000
_cell.length_b   1.000
_cell.length_c   1.000
_cell.angle_alpha   90.00
_cell.angle_beta   90.00
_cell.angle_gamma   90.00
#
_symmetry.space_group_name_H-M   'P 1'
#
loop_
_entity.id
_entity.type
_entity.pdbx_description
1 polymer ?
#
loop_
_entity_poly.entity_id
_entity_poly.type
_entity_poly.pdbx_seq_one_letter_code
_entity_poly.pdbx_strand_id
1 'polypeptide(L)'
;MTKPQVQQEQQFLNELEKKLWTSANKLLPSLDASQYKHVMLGLVFLKYVSDSFDIRRNELDAQFKDPDHEYFMDPADFGGVDSDDYQA
;
A
#
# COMPACT_ATOMS: atom_id res chain seq x y z
N MET A 1 -26.61 16.13 -2.09
CA MET A 1 -25.29 16.29 -2.74
C MET A 1 -25.14 15.20 -3.82
N THR A 2 -24.20 15.35 -4.76
CA THR A 2 -23.51 14.25 -5.50
C THR A 2 -24.16 13.44 -6.65
N LYS A 3 -24.87 14.03 -7.63
CA LYS A 3 -24.99 13.39 -8.98
C LYS A 3 -23.77 13.60 -9.90
N PRO A 4 -23.12 14.78 -9.93
CA PRO A 4 -21.96 15.01 -10.82
C PRO A 4 -20.68 14.32 -10.37
N GLN A 5 -20.46 14.19 -9.05
CA GLN A 5 -19.21 13.64 -8.52
C GLN A 5 -19.08 12.13 -8.74
N VAL A 6 -20.17 11.38 -8.57
CA VAL A 6 -20.19 9.94 -8.88
C VAL A 6 -19.89 9.69 -10.36
N GLN A 7 -20.39 10.54 -11.26
CA GLN A 7 -20.11 10.44 -12.69
C GLN A 7 -18.63 10.68 -13.01
N GLN A 8 -17.98 11.65 -12.34
CA GLN A 8 -16.56 11.93 -12.52
C GLN A 8 -15.67 10.81 -11.97
N GLU A 9 -16.01 10.26 -10.80
CA GLU A 9 -15.28 9.13 -10.20
C GLU A 9 -15.38 7.88 -11.09
N GLN A 10 -16.57 7.58 -11.61
CA GLN A 10 -16.77 6.47 -12.55
C GLN A 10 -15.96 6.67 -13.85
N GLN A 11 -15.90 7.90 -14.37
CA GLN A 11 -15.09 8.23 -15.55
C GLN A 11 -13.60 8.03 -15.29
N PHE A 12 -13.11 8.49 -14.14
CA PHE A 12 -11.72 8.28 -13.73
C PHE A 12 -11.37 6.80 -13.60
N LEU A 13 -12.22 5.99 -12.95
CA LEU A 13 -12.02 4.55 -12.82
C LEU A 13 -11.96 3.85 -14.18
N ASN A 14 -12.83 4.22 -15.11
CA ASN A 14 -12.83 3.67 -16.48
C ASN A 14 -11.54 4.05 -17.25
N GLU A 15 -11.04 5.28 -17.09
CA GLU A 15 -9.77 5.69 -17.71
C GLU A 15 -8.57 4.98 -17.09
N LEU A 16 -8.57 4.81 -15.77
CA LEU A 16 -7.55 4.08 -15.04
C LEU A 16 -7.50 2.61 -15.47
N GLU A 17 -8.66 1.95 -15.53
CA GLU A 17 -8.79 0.57 -16.02
C GLU A 17 -8.20 0.42 -17.42
N LYS A 18 -8.56 1.30 -18.36
CA LYS A 18 -8.03 1.27 -19.73
C LYS A 18 -6.51 1.43 -19.78
N LYS A 19 -5.95 2.33 -18.96
CA LYS A 19 -4.49 2.55 -18.88
C LYS A 19 -3.80 1.31 -18.31
N LEU A 20 -4.31 0.75 -17.22
CA LEU A 20 -3.78 -0.46 -16.59
C LEU A 20 -3.85 -1.67 -17.55
N TRP A 21 -4.99 -1.85 -18.22
CA TRP A 21 -5.19 -2.90 -19.23
C TRP A 21 -4.18 -2.78 -20.38
N THR A 22 -3.97 -1.57 -20.89
CA THR A 22 -3.03 -1.32 -22.00
C THR A 22 -1.59 -1.59 -21.58
N SER A 23 -1.19 -1.13 -20.40
CA SER A 23 0.16 -1.38 -19.86
C SER A 23 0.39 -2.86 -19.58
N ALA A 24 -0.60 -3.54 -19.00
CA ALA A 24 -0.56 -4.97 -18.76
C ALA A 24 -0.39 -5.77 -20.06
N ASN A 25 -1.19 -5.48 -21.10
CA ASN A 25 -1.06 -6.17 -22.39
C ASN A 25 0.30 -5.94 -23.06
N LYS A 26 0.95 -4.80 -22.82
CA LYS A 26 2.32 -4.53 -23.32
C LYS A 26 3.38 -5.32 -22.58
N LEU A 27 3.21 -5.55 -21.27
CA LEU A 27 4.18 -6.22 -20.41
C LEU A 27 3.99 -7.75 -20.35
N LEU A 28 2.80 -8.25 -20.70
CA LEU A 28 2.47 -9.67 -20.75
C LEU A 28 2.36 -10.14 -22.20
N PRO A 29 3.47 -10.31 -22.94
CA PRO A 29 3.40 -10.98 -24.22
C PRO A 29 3.04 -12.45 -23.96
N SER A 30 1.92 -12.92 -24.51
CA SER A 30 1.52 -14.33 -24.65
C SER A 30 0.88 -15.07 -23.46
N LEU A 31 0.34 -14.40 -22.43
CA LEU A 31 -0.45 -15.12 -21.42
C LEU A 31 -1.85 -15.48 -21.97
N ASP A 32 -2.23 -16.76 -21.91
CA ASP A 32 -3.59 -17.19 -22.22
C ASP A 32 -4.61 -16.48 -21.32
N ALA A 33 -5.76 -16.10 -21.88
CA ALA A 33 -6.79 -15.33 -21.18
C ALA A 33 -7.28 -16.04 -19.90
N SER A 34 -7.20 -17.37 -19.84
CA SER A 34 -7.52 -18.17 -18.65
C SER A 34 -6.55 -17.98 -17.48
N GLN A 35 -5.30 -17.63 -17.76
CA GLN A 35 -4.23 -17.43 -16.77
C GLN A 35 -4.12 -15.96 -16.32
N TYR A 36 -4.57 -15.03 -17.17
CA TYR A 36 -4.54 -13.59 -16.89
C TYR A 36 -5.21 -13.22 -15.56
N LYS A 37 -6.38 -13.82 -15.27
CA LYS A 37 -7.13 -13.55 -14.04
C LYS A 37 -6.34 -13.90 -12.79
N HIS A 38 -5.60 -15.01 -12.80
CA HIS A 38 -4.86 -15.47 -11.63
C HIS A 38 -3.62 -14.60 -11.37
N VAL A 39 -2.91 -14.23 -12.43
CA VAL A 39 -1.76 -13.32 -12.33
C VAL A 39 -2.19 -11.94 -11.88
N MET A 40 -3.24 -11.36 -12.49
CA MET A 40 -3.72 -10.03 -12.12
C MET A 40 -4.26 -9.97 -10.71
N LEU A 41 -5.13 -10.92 -10.32
CA LEU A 41 -5.64 -10.97 -8.96
C LEU A 41 -4.50 -11.20 -7.95
N GLY A 42 -3.49 -12.01 -8.30
CA GLY A 42 -2.30 -12.22 -7.48
C GLY A 42 -1.48 -10.94 -7.28
N LEU A 43 -1.25 -10.17 -8.34
CA LEU A 43 -0.47 -8.92 -8.27
C LEU A 43 -1.21 -7.82 -7.50
N VAL A 44 -2.52 -7.66 -7.73
CA VAL A 44 -3.35 -6.71 -6.98
C VAL A 44 -3.40 -7.09 -5.50
N PHE A 45 -3.58 -8.39 -5.21
CA PHE A 45 -3.56 -8.89 -3.84
C PHE A 45 -2.22 -8.62 -3.16
N LEU A 46 -1.10 -8.93 -3.83
CA LEU A 46 0.23 -8.71 -3.27
C LEU A 46 0.49 -7.22 -3.01
N LYS A 47 0.11 -6.33 -3.94
CA LYS A 47 0.21 -4.89 -3.73
C LYS A 47 -0.63 -4.43 -2.54
N TYR A 48 -1.88 -4.89 -2.45
CA TYR A 48 -2.76 -4.55 -1.34
C TYR A 48 -2.20 -4.98 0.02
N VAL A 49 -1.70 -6.21 0.13
CA VAL A 49 -1.11 -6.72 1.37
C VAL A 49 0.17 -5.95 1.72
N SER A 50 1.04 -5.69 0.74
CA SER A 50 2.26 -4.89 0.95
C SER A 50 1.91 -3.49 1.46
N ASP A 51 0.95 -2.82 0.84
CA ASP A 51 0.54 -1.46 1.23
C ASP A 51 -0.09 -1.45 2.62
N SER A 52 -0.98 -2.41 2.90
CA SER A 52 -1.62 -2.52 4.22
C SER A 52 -0.59 -2.75 5.32
N PHE A 53 0.42 -3.57 5.04
CA PHE A 53 1.52 -3.83 5.97
C PHE A 53 2.38 -2.58 6.18
N ASP A 54 2.74 -1.86 5.12
CA ASP A 54 3.54 -0.64 5.22
C ASP A 54 2.78 0.48 5.94
N ILE A 55 1.48 0.64 5.68
CA ILE A 55 0.61 1.57 6.44
C ILE A 55 0.67 1.22 7.92
N ARG A 56 0.42 -0.06 8.27
CA ARG A 56 0.40 -0.46 9.67
C ARG A 56 1.77 -0.33 10.34
N ARG A 57 2.87 -0.63 9.63
CA ARG A 57 4.22 -0.42 10.14
C ARG A 57 4.49 1.05 10.43
N ASN A 58 4.12 1.95 9.52
CA ASN A 58 4.32 3.38 9.70
C ASN A 58 3.50 3.92 10.88
N GLU A 59 2.27 3.44 11.07
CA GLU A 59 1.46 3.76 12.24
C GLU A 59 2.13 3.32 13.54
N LEU A 60 2.66 2.09 13.57
CA LEU A 60 3.35 1.55 14.75
C LEU A 60 4.65 2.31 15.04
N ASP A 61 5.44 2.63 14.02
CA ASP A 61 6.67 3.42 14.18
C ASP A 61 6.37 4.80 14.78
N ALA A 62 5.29 5.45 14.34
CA ALA A 62 4.83 6.69 14.94
C ALA A 62 4.41 6.50 16.41
N GLN A 63 3.68 5.43 16.72
CA GLN A 63 3.23 5.10 18.08
C GLN A 63 4.38 4.77 19.04
N PHE A 64 5.47 4.19 18.55
CA PHE A 64 6.65 3.88 19.38
C PHE A 64 7.46 5.14 19.72
N LYS A 65 7.34 6.20 18.92
CA LYS A 65 8.08 7.46 19.07
C LYS A 65 7.27 8.55 19.77
N ASP A 66 5.97 8.35 19.97
CA ASP A 66 5.07 9.30 20.63
C ASP A 66 5.12 9.11 22.16
N PRO A 67 5.66 10.06 22.95
CA PRO A 67 5.78 9.94 24.41
C PRO A 67 4.46 9.78 25.16
N ASP A 68 3.35 10.22 24.55
CA ASP A 68 2.01 10.16 25.16
C ASP A 68 1.26 8.85 24.79
N HIS A 69 1.86 7.99 23.96
CA HIS A 69 1.24 6.74 23.50
C HIS A 69 1.64 5.53 24.37
N GLU A 70 0.71 4.58 24.58
CA GLU A 70 0.94 3.40 25.44
C GLU A 70 2.13 2.53 24.99
N TYR A 71 2.41 2.52 23.69
CA TYR A 71 3.52 1.78 23.10
C TYR A 71 4.81 2.58 22.97
N PHE A 72 4.91 3.76 23.60
CA PHE A 72 6.12 4.55 23.57
C PHE A 72 7.33 3.72 24.05
N MET A 73 8.37 3.70 23.23
CA MET A 73 9.66 3.11 23.58
C MET A 73 10.58 4.26 23.97
N ASP A 74 10.86 4.40 25.27
CA ASP A 74 11.77 5.43 25.77
C ASP A 74 13.19 5.13 25.28
N PRO A 75 13.83 6.01 24.49
CA PRO A 75 15.20 5.80 24.05
C PRO A 75 16.18 5.57 25.21
N ALA A 76 15.91 6.09 26.41
CA ALA A 76 16.75 5.89 27.57
C ALA A 76 16.82 4.41 28.00
N ASP A 77 15.77 3.62 27.76
CA ASP A 77 15.74 2.19 28.07
C ASP A 77 16.59 1.36 27.08
N PHE A 78 16.95 1.94 25.94
CA PHE A 78 17.68 1.27 24.86
C PHE A 78 19.06 1.90 24.58
N GLY A 79 19.66 2.61 25.55
CA GLY A 79 21.01 3.17 25.40
C GLY A 79 21.07 4.54 24.72
N GLY A 80 19.93 5.20 24.51
CA GLY A 80 19.79 6.56 23.99
C GLY A 80 19.28 6.60 22.54
N VAL A 81 18.91 7.80 22.09
CA VAL A 81 18.34 8.01 20.74
C VAL A 81 19.30 7.61 19.61
N ASP A 82 20.61 7.69 19.82
CA ASP A 82 21.62 7.38 18.81
C ASP A 82 22.15 5.94 18.91
N SER A 83 21.57 5.10 19.78
CA SER A 83 22.00 3.72 19.91
C SER A 83 21.50 2.88 18.73
N ASP A 84 22.32 1.93 18.30
CA ASP A 84 21.93 0.95 17.28
C ASP A 84 20.71 0.13 17.76
N ASP A 85 20.56 -0.07 19.06
CA ASP A 85 19.44 -0.83 19.66
C ASP A 85 18.10 -0.07 19.57
N TYR A 86 18.11 1.27 19.56
CA TYR A 86 16.90 2.09 19.43
C TYR A 86 16.55 2.43 17.98
N GLN A 87 17.56 2.54 17.11
CA GLN A 87 17.40 2.91 15.70
C GLN A 87 17.15 1.71 14.76
N ALA A 88 17.32 0.47 15.23
CA ALA A 88 17.10 -0.76 14.47
C ALA A 88 15.61 -1.06 14.22
#